data_AF-A0A1H3RDV9-F1
#
_entry.id   AF-A0A1H3RDV9-F1
#
_cell.length_a   1.000
_cell.length_b   1.000
_cell.length_c   1.000
_cell.angle_alpha   90.00
_cell.angle_beta   90.00
_cell.angle_gamma   90.00
#
_symmetry.space_group_name_H-M   'P 1'
#
loop_
_entity.id
_entity.type
_entity.pdbx_description
1 polymer ?
#
loop_
_entity_poly.entity_id
_entity_poly.type
_entity_poly.pdbx_seq_one_letter_code
_entity_poly.pdbx_strand_id
1 'polypeptide(L)' 'MECKKYGNREPFINQNVVVDGNIVTAKRNGYVDFAITIGRVMNIYKDENDLIGAIEYFKCFNEGFRNYCLP' A
#
# COMPACT_ATOMS: atom_id res chain seq x y z
N MET A 1 -30.64 -15.24 -2.74
CA MET A 1 -29.18 -15.45 -2.57
C MET A 1 -28.80 -14.77 -1.27
N GLU A 2 -28.44 -15.54 -0.25
CA GLU A 2 -28.22 -15.02 1.11
C GLU A 2 -26.71 -14.99 1.38
N CYS A 3 -26.16 -13.80 1.65
CA CYS A 3 -24.73 -13.65 1.97
C CYS A 3 -24.48 -14.23 3.37
N LYS A 4 -23.65 -15.28 3.44
CA LYS A 4 -23.28 -15.93 4.71
C LYS A 4 -22.64 -14.92 5.67
N LYS A 5 -23.10 -14.89 6.92
CA LYS A 5 -22.46 -14.12 8.00
C LYS A 5 -21.14 -14.81 8.39
N TYR A 6 -20.02 -14.23 7.99
CA TYR A 6 -18.69 -14.64 8.46
C TYR A 6 -18.56 -14.32 9.96
N GLY A 7 -18.35 -15.37 10.77
CA GLY A 7 -18.11 -15.33 12.22
C GLY A 7 -16.77 -14.70 12.56
N ASN A 8 -16.66 -14.16 13.79
CA ASN A 8 -15.54 -13.38 14.35
C ASN A 8 -14.82 -12.51 13.31
N ARG A 9 -15.39 -11.34 13.06
CA ARG A 9 -14.78 -10.34 12.20
C ARG A 9 -13.61 -9.73 12.96
N GLU A 10 -12.39 -9.92 12.44
CA GLU A 10 -11.28 -9.04 12.75
C GLU A 10 -11.75 -7.57 12.64
N PRO A 11 -11.34 -6.68 13.57
CA PRO A 11 -11.81 -5.31 13.56
C PRO A 11 -11.40 -4.62 12.26
N PHE A 12 -12.27 -3.76 11.74
CA PHE A 12 -11.90 -2.92 10.61
C PHE A 12 -10.80 -1.95 11.03
N ILE A 13 -9.64 -2.03 10.37
CA ILE A 13 -8.50 -1.15 10.60
C ILE A 13 -8.59 0.03 9.62
N ASN A 14 -8.71 1.25 10.14
CA ASN A 14 -8.89 2.47 9.35
C ASN A 14 -7.57 3.00 8.73
N GLN A 15 -6.79 2.13 8.07
CA GLN A 15 -5.51 2.47 7.41
C GLN A 15 -5.62 2.37 5.89
N ASN A 16 -4.69 2.97 5.14
CA ASN A 16 -4.70 2.92 3.67
C ASN A 16 -4.40 1.52 3.13
N VAL A 17 -3.50 0.80 3.79
CA VAL A 17 -3.09 -0.57 3.48
C VAL A 17 -2.94 -1.34 4.79
N VAL A 18 -3.33 -2.61 4.79
CA VAL A 18 -3.21 -3.54 5.91
C VAL A 18 -2.67 -4.86 5.37
N VAL A 19 -1.71 -5.43 6.08
CA VAL A 19 -1.17 -6.77 5.79
C VAL A 19 -1.59 -7.70 6.93
N ASP A 20 -2.25 -8.79 6.57
CA ASP A 20 -2.61 -9.88 7.49
C ASP A 20 -2.12 -11.21 6.90
N GLY A 21 -0.98 -11.69 7.43
CA GLY A 21 -0.26 -12.83 6.89
C GLY A 21 0.07 -12.65 5.41
N ASN A 22 -0.56 -13.48 4.56
CA ASN A 22 -0.38 -13.47 3.10
C ASN A 22 -1.44 -12.64 2.36
N ILE A 23 -2.30 -11.93 3.08
CA ILE A 23 -3.36 -11.09 2.51
C ILE A 23 -2.97 -9.62 2.69
N VAL A 24 -2.91 -8.90 1.57
CA VAL A 24 -2.76 -7.45 1.58
C VAL A 24 -4.10 -6.85 1.15
N THR A 25 -4.65 -5.95 1.97
CA THR A 25 -5.87 -5.20 1.65
C THR A 25 -5.59 -3.70 1.69
N ALA A 26 -6.35 -2.92 0.93
CA ALA A 26 -6.20 -1.47 0.89
C ALA A 26 -7.53 -0.78 0.64
N LYS A 27 -7.62 0.49 1.07
CA LYS A 27 -8.69 1.40 0.65
C LYS A 27 -8.51 1.77 -0.81
N ARG A 28 -9.61 2.16 -1.46
CA ARG A 28 -9.61 2.62 -2.86
C ARG A 28 -8.57 3.71 -3.15
N ASN A 29 -8.40 4.66 -2.24
CA ASN A 29 -7.44 5.76 -2.36
C ASN A 29 -6.01 5.39 -1.92
N GLY A 30 -5.78 4.20 -1.37
CA GLY A 30 -4.48 3.70 -0.90
C GLY A 30 -3.73 2.84 -1.92
N TYR A 31 -4.09 2.91 -3.22
CA TYR A 31 -3.53 2.02 -4.26
C TYR A 31 -2.01 2.14 -4.43
N VAL A 32 -1.42 3.32 -4.15
CA VAL A 32 0.04 3.49 -4.15
C VAL A 32 0.69 2.76 -2.98
N ASP A 33 0.16 2.94 -1.77
CA ASP A 33 0.63 2.24 -0.57
C ASP A 33 0.47 0.72 -0.73
N PHE A 34 -0.59 0.27 -1.39
CA PHE A 34 -0.83 -1.13 -1.74
C PHE A 34 0.27 -1.70 -2.65
N ALA A 35 0.60 -1.01 -3.75
CA ALA A 35 1.63 -1.46 -4.69
C ALA A 35 3.01 -1.57 -4.04
N ILE A 36 3.40 -0.55 -3.25
CA ILE A 36 4.68 -0.54 -2.51
C ILE A 36 4.72 -1.70 -1.50
N THR A 37 3.61 -1.94 -0.81
CA THR A 37 3.51 -3.01 0.19
C THR A 37 3.66 -4.39 -0.44
N ILE A 38 3.01 -4.64 -1.58
CA ILE A 38 3.20 -5.88 -2.34
C ILE A 38 4.66 -6.05 -2.72
N GLY A 39 5.31 -4.99 -3.23
CA GLY A 39 6.71 -5.05 -3.60
C GLY A 39 7.63 -5.45 -2.43
N ARG A 40 7.35 -4.94 -1.23
CA ARG A 40 8.07 -5.31 0.00
C ARG A 40 7.82 -6.76 0.39
N VAL A 41 6.56 -7.20 0.41
CA VAL A 41 6.18 -8.58 0.76
C VAL A 41 6.79 -9.59 -0.21
N MET A 42 6.84 -9.26 -1.49
CA MET A 42 7.41 -10.09 -2.54
C MET A 42 8.93 -9.97 -2.66
N ASN A 43 9.57 -9.09 -1.87
CA ASN A 43 11.00 -8.82 -1.88
C ASN A 43 11.56 -8.54 -3.30
N ILE A 44 10.85 -7.72 -4.09
CA ILE A 44 11.24 -7.40 -5.47
C ILE A 44 12.25 -6.24 -5.57
N TYR A 45 12.39 -5.45 -4.49
CA TYR A 45 13.30 -4.33 -4.46
C TYR A 45 14.72 -4.81 -4.23
N LYS A 46 15.66 -4.29 -5.00
CA LYS A 46 17.07 -4.69 -4.92
C LYS A 46 17.71 -4.24 -3.60
N ASP A 47 17.39 -3.02 -3.19
CA ASP A 47 17.92 -2.34 -2.01
C ASP A 47 16.97 -1.22 -1.55
N GLU A 48 17.33 -0.51 -0.49
CA GLU A 48 16.52 0.59 0.06
C GLU A 48 16.39 1.77 -0.91
N ASN A 49 17.40 2.03 -1.76
CA ASN A 49 17.34 3.14 -2.71
C ASN A 49 16.34 2.86 -3.83
N ASP A 50 16.26 1.60 -4.28
CA ASP A 50 15.25 1.16 -5.26
C ASP A 50 13.82 1.32 -4.70
N LEU A 51 13.62 0.95 -3.43
CA LEU A 51 12.35 1.18 -2.73
C LEU A 51 12.01 2.67 -2.61
N ILE A 52 12.99 3.52 -2.27
CA ILE A 52 12.80 4.98 -2.18
C ILE A 52 12.41 5.54 -3.56
N GLY A 53 13.13 5.16 -4.63
CA GLY A 53 12.81 5.60 -5.99
C GLY A 53 11.40 5.19 -6.43
N ALA A 54 10.94 4.00 -6.05
CA ALA A 54 9.57 3.58 -6.31
C ALA A 54 8.54 4.43 -5.52
N ILE A 55 8.82 4.72 -4.24
CA ILE A 55 7.96 5.59 -3.42
C ILE A 55 7.87 6.98 -4.04
N GLU A 56 9.00 7.57 -4.42
CA GLU A 56 9.07 8.89 -5.06
C GLU A 56 8.30 8.88 -6.37
N TYR A 57 8.54 7.90 -7.24
CA TYR A 57 7.84 7.79 -8.52
C TYR A 57 6.32 7.72 -8.33
N PHE A 58 5.81 6.85 -7.47
CA PHE A 58 4.36 6.67 -7.34
C PHE A 58 3.67 7.74 -6.48
N LYS A 59 4.35 8.29 -5.47
CA LYS A 59 3.75 9.32 -4.59
C LYS A 59 3.93 10.72 -5.14
N CYS A 60 5.10 11.06 -5.70
CA CYS A 60 5.33 12.38 -6.29
C CYS A 60 4.58 12.58 -7.63
N PHE A 61 4.08 11.51 -8.30
CA PHE A 61 3.30 11.64 -9.54
C PHE A 61 1.92 12.31 -9.34
N ASN A 62 1.34 12.25 -8.13
CA ASN A 62 0.05 12.90 -7.84
C ASN A 62 0.17 14.39 -7.53
N GLU A 63 1.38 14.88 -7.26
CA GLU A 63 1.66 16.27 -6.94
C GLU A 63 2.35 16.94 -8.12
N GLY A 64 1.57 17.34 -9.12
CA GLY A 64 2.09 18.14 -10.24
C GLY A 64 2.95 19.29 -9.72
N PHE A 65 4.27 19.20 -9.94
CA PHE A 65 5.26 20.27 -9.80
C PHE A 65 5.11 21.17 -8.55
N ARG A 66 5.03 20.60 -7.34
CA ARG A 66 5.21 21.44 -6.14
C ARG A 66 6.04 20.76 -5.05
N ASN A 67 7.35 20.76 -5.29
CA ASN A 67 8.40 20.91 -4.28
C ASN A 67 8.28 20.09 -2.99
N TYR A 68 8.20 18.76 -3.05
CA TYR A 68 8.58 17.92 -1.89
C TYR A 68 8.98 16.51 -2.37
N CYS A 69 10.17 16.36 -2.95
CA CYS A 69 10.85 15.06 -2.98
C CYS A 69 12.28 15.29 -2.46
N LEU A 70 12.37 15.21 -1.11
CA LEU A 70 13.53 15.18 -0.20
C LEU A 70 14.48 16.39 -0.13
N PRO A 71 15.07 16.61 1.07
CA PRO A 71 14.60 17.52 2.13
C PRO A 71 14.46 19.00 1.73
#